data_AF-A0A5D9C3W2-F1
#
_entry.id   AF-A0A5D9C3W2-F1
#
_cell.length_a   1.000
_cell.length_b   1.000
_cell.length_c   1.000
_cell.angle_alpha   90.00
_cell.angle_beta   90.00
_cell.angle_gamma   90.00
#
_symmetry.space_group_name_H-M   'P 1'
#
loop_
_entity.id
_entity.type
_entity.pdbx_description
1 polymer ?
#
loop_
_entity_poly.entity_id
_entity_poly.type
_entity_poly.pdbx_seq_one_letter_code
_entity_poly.pdbx_strand_id
1 'polypeptide(L)'
;MRHSASSARQRVETGAAAVGRTAGDAYDATRKRAGRAASATKNAATSRTAVVLGAAAAGLVTGLAVNLGRKVAVQAPSVMAGDWFEAIKLEHKMALALFDAIEATTEAEPAKRAMLLIQLTHALSKHAFTEENVIYPALRDWGDKADADKLTHDHGYVKQHLYDLDAIDPASAAFFPKIAAFRADLEAHIAEEEQAIFPPLHAGLDEIQNGRITALANKEGFKLA
;
A
#
# COMPACT_ATOMS: atom_id res chain seq x y z
N MET A 1 76.65 44.79 27.22
CA MET A 1 75.82 44.82 26.00
C MET A 1 74.88 43.63 26.02
N ARG A 2 73.57 43.92 25.90
CA ARG A 2 72.38 43.09 25.59
C ARG A 2 72.41 41.59 25.86
N HIS A 3 71.41 41.12 26.61
CA HIS A 3 70.56 39.91 26.48
C HIS A 3 70.00 39.61 27.90
N SER A 4 68.83 39.03 28.16
CA SER A 4 67.59 38.75 27.44
C SER A 4 66.69 38.10 28.51
N ALA A 5 65.66 38.79 29.02
CA ALA A 5 64.67 38.18 29.93
C ALA A 5 63.39 39.05 30.01
N SER A 6 62.42 38.80 29.14
CA SER A 6 61.01 39.11 29.41
C SER A 6 60.12 38.28 28.49
N SER A 7 60.10 36.98 28.75
CA SER A 7 59.19 36.02 28.11
C SER A 7 58.24 35.49 29.18
N ALA A 8 57.17 36.24 29.48
CA ALA A 8 56.04 35.72 30.30
C ALA A 8 54.75 36.57 30.30
N ARG A 9 54.59 37.65 29.51
CA ARG A 9 53.36 38.49 29.56
C ARG A 9 52.86 38.96 28.20
N GLN A 10 52.75 38.04 27.25
CA GLN A 10 51.99 38.32 26.01
C GLN A 10 51.33 37.04 25.49
N ARG A 11 50.47 36.43 26.31
CA ARG A 11 49.58 35.35 25.88
C ARG A 11 48.33 35.28 26.76
N VAL A 12 47.66 36.41 26.96
CA VAL A 12 46.30 36.47 27.53
C VAL A 12 45.61 37.69 26.92
N GLU A 13 45.14 37.62 25.66
CA GLU A 13 44.11 38.56 25.16
C GLU A 13 43.46 38.23 23.81
N THR A 14 43.77 37.12 23.14
CA THR A 14 43.17 36.79 21.82
C THR A 14 42.32 35.51 21.82
N GLY A 15 41.63 35.21 22.92
CA GLY A 15 40.82 33.99 23.07
C GLY A 15 39.29 34.18 23.20
N ALA A 16 38.78 35.39 23.37
CA ALA A 16 37.39 35.60 23.81
C ALA A 16 36.41 36.12 22.73
N ALA A 17 36.85 36.45 21.51
CA ALA A 17 35.99 37.09 20.49
C ALA A 17 35.50 36.16 19.35
N ALA A 18 35.77 34.85 19.41
CA ALA A 18 35.46 33.91 18.32
C ALA A 18 34.35 32.87 18.64
N VAL A 19 33.84 32.81 19.88
CA VAL A 19 32.88 31.75 20.29
C VAL A 19 31.43 32.26 20.40
N GLY A 20 31.17 33.56 20.19
CA GLY A 20 29.82 34.15 20.29
C GLY A 20 29.02 34.28 19.00
N ARG A 21 29.60 34.02 17.82
CA ARG A 21 28.98 34.34 16.51
C ARG A 21 28.33 33.16 15.77
N THR A 22 28.49 31.92 16.22
CA THR A 22 27.98 30.75 15.49
C THR A 22 26.64 30.21 15.98
N ALA A 23 26.16 30.65 17.14
CA ALA A 23 24.88 30.21 17.71
C ALA A 23 23.67 31.10 17.31
N GLY A 24 23.90 32.39 17.06
CA GLY A 24 22.84 33.33 16.64
C GLY A 24 22.36 33.09 15.21
N ASP A 25 23.29 32.80 14.30
CA ASP A 25 22.99 32.63 12.87
C ASP A 25 22.20 31.34 12.58
N ALA A 26 22.40 30.28 13.38
CA ALA A 26 21.64 29.04 13.28
C ALA A 26 20.19 29.19 13.81
N TYR A 27 19.97 30.04 14.82
CA TYR A 27 18.64 30.26 15.39
C TYR A 27 17.75 31.10 14.45
N ASP A 28 18.31 32.09 13.76
CA ASP A 28 17.56 32.98 12.87
C ASP A 28 17.21 32.32 11.51
N ALA A 29 18.08 31.43 11.01
CA ALA A 29 17.82 30.64 9.80
C ALA A 29 16.64 29.67 9.96
N THR A 30 16.44 29.11 11.16
CA THR A 30 15.38 28.15 11.45
C THR A 30 14.00 28.82 11.52
N ARG A 31 13.94 30.07 12.01
CA ARG A 31 12.70 30.85 12.12
C ARG A 31 12.21 31.38 10.77
N LYS A 32 13.13 31.80 9.88
CA LYS A 32 12.79 32.21 8.50
C LYS A 32 12.26 31.04 7.65
N ARG A 33 12.73 29.82 7.89
CA ARG A 33 12.23 28.60 7.20
C ARG A 33 10.83 28.20 7.66
N ALA A 34 10.55 28.32 8.96
CA ALA A 34 9.21 28.06 9.53
C ALA A 34 8.16 29.09 9.08
N GLY A 35 8.52 30.38 9.00
CA GLY A 35 7.62 31.43 8.51
C GLY A 35 7.25 31.29 7.03
N ARG A 36 8.16 30.74 6.20
CA ARG A 36 7.93 30.53 4.77
C ARG A 36 7.07 29.29 4.48
N ALA A 37 7.17 28.26 5.32
CA ALA A 37 6.31 27.07 5.25
C ALA A 37 4.85 27.36 5.64
N ALA A 38 4.63 28.20 6.66
CA ALA A 38 3.29 28.62 7.09
C ALA A 38 2.57 29.55 6.10
N SER A 39 3.32 30.22 5.21
CA SER A 39 2.74 31.05 4.14
C SER A 39 2.37 30.24 2.89
N ALA A 40 3.05 29.10 2.63
CA ALA A 40 2.76 28.26 1.48
C ALA A 40 1.44 27.46 1.65
N THR A 41 1.05 27.16 2.89
CA THR A 41 -0.22 26.47 3.22
C THR A 41 -1.46 27.34 3.07
N LYS A 42 -1.34 28.68 3.04
CA LYS A 42 -2.51 29.57 2.87
C LYS A 42 -2.99 29.69 1.42
N ASN A 43 -2.14 29.40 0.43
CA ASN A 43 -2.49 29.58 -0.98
C ASN A 43 -3.00 28.30 -1.68
N ALA A 44 -2.95 27.14 -1.03
CA ALA A 44 -3.41 25.87 -1.61
C ALA A 44 -4.89 25.54 -1.31
N ALA A 45 -5.58 26.36 -0.50
CA ALA A 45 -6.93 26.07 -0.01
C ALA A 45 -8.08 26.44 -0.97
N THR A 46 -7.80 26.89 -2.21
CA THR A 46 -8.84 27.45 -3.11
C THR A 46 -9.09 26.63 -4.39
N SER A 47 -8.64 25.38 -4.50
CA SER A 47 -9.03 24.49 -5.63
C SER A 47 -9.76 23.24 -5.14
N ARG A 48 -11.09 23.29 -5.20
CA ARG A 48 -12.01 22.19 -4.87
C ARG A 48 -12.01 21.13 -5.97
N THR A 49 -10.96 20.32 -6.12
CA THR A 49 -11.03 19.09 -6.97
C THR A 49 -10.04 17.96 -6.61
N ALA A 50 -9.22 18.04 -5.55
CA ALA A 50 -8.18 17.01 -5.33
C ALA A 50 -7.89 16.66 -3.85
N VAL A 51 -8.91 16.38 -3.03
CA VAL A 51 -8.72 15.98 -1.62
C VAL A 51 -8.96 14.48 -1.38
N VAL A 52 -8.44 13.61 -2.25
CA VAL A 52 -8.42 12.16 -1.95
C VAL A 52 -7.01 11.55 -1.94
N LEU A 53 -5.93 12.23 -2.31
CA LEU A 53 -4.63 11.56 -2.50
C LEU A 53 -3.39 12.25 -1.88
N GLY A 54 -3.44 12.71 -0.62
CA GLY A 54 -2.17 13.03 0.05
C GLY A 54 -2.25 13.70 1.40
N ALA A 55 -2.35 12.91 2.46
CA ALA A 55 -2.03 13.37 3.82
C ALA A 55 -0.71 12.73 4.26
N ALA A 56 0.41 13.37 3.95
CA ALA A 56 1.69 13.05 4.56
C ALA A 56 2.47 14.35 4.84
N ALA A 57 2.47 14.80 6.10
CA ALA A 57 3.64 15.34 6.82
C ALA A 57 3.24 16.05 8.13
N ALA A 58 3.44 15.40 9.28
CA ALA A 58 4.02 16.02 10.50
C ALA A 58 4.19 15.00 11.66
N GLY A 59 5.44 14.54 11.88
CA GLY A 59 6.02 14.34 13.21
C GLY A 59 5.80 13.01 13.97
N LEU A 60 6.66 12.01 13.70
CA LEU A 60 7.17 10.88 14.52
C LEU A 60 6.26 10.03 15.48
N VAL A 61 5.06 10.48 15.86
CA VAL A 61 3.95 9.62 16.33
C VAL A 61 3.07 9.20 15.14
N THR A 62 3.26 9.87 13.99
CA THR A 62 2.51 9.69 12.73
C THR A 62 2.77 8.36 12.02
N GLY A 63 3.87 7.65 12.28
CA GLY A 63 4.18 6.41 11.54
C GLY A 63 3.21 5.25 11.82
N LEU A 64 2.88 5.03 13.10
CA LEU A 64 1.89 4.02 13.51
C LEU A 64 0.48 4.41 13.08
N ALA A 65 0.11 5.69 13.23
CA ALA A 65 -1.21 6.19 12.87
C ALA A 65 -1.45 6.22 11.34
N VAL A 66 -0.42 6.51 10.53
CA VAL A 66 -0.52 6.49 9.05
C VAL A 66 -0.63 5.05 8.53
N ASN A 67 0.16 4.12 9.05
CA ASN A 67 0.05 2.71 8.65
C ASN A 67 -1.30 2.11 9.07
N LEU A 68 -1.77 2.43 10.27
CA LEU A 68 -3.11 2.03 10.72
C LEU A 68 -4.21 2.68 9.85
N GLY A 69 -4.06 3.96 9.50
CA GLY A 69 -5.01 4.67 8.62
C GLY A 69 -5.10 4.03 7.23
N ARG A 70 -3.98 3.64 6.63
CA ARG A 70 -3.95 2.90 5.36
C ARG A 70 -4.65 1.55 5.48
N LYS A 71 -4.27 0.74 6.50
CA LYS A 71 -4.88 -0.57 6.77
C LYS A 71 -6.40 -0.48 6.90
N VAL A 72 -6.87 0.52 7.65
CA VAL A 72 -8.30 0.79 7.81
C VAL A 72 -8.92 1.17 6.47
N ALA A 73 -8.32 2.08 5.69
CA ALA A 73 -8.87 2.49 4.41
C ALA A 73 -8.95 1.33 3.39
N VAL A 74 -7.94 0.48 3.33
CA VAL A 74 -7.87 -0.66 2.40
C VAL A 74 -8.84 -1.78 2.81
N GLN A 75 -8.97 -2.08 4.10
CA GLN A 75 -9.82 -3.18 4.58
C GLN A 75 -11.27 -2.76 4.88
N ALA A 76 -11.55 -1.47 5.04
CA ALA A 76 -12.89 -0.98 5.38
C ALA A 76 -13.99 -1.45 4.42
N PRO A 77 -13.82 -1.47 3.08
CA PRO A 77 -14.85 -1.98 2.18
C PRO A 77 -15.25 -3.43 2.48
N SER A 78 -14.27 -4.32 2.69
CA SER A 78 -14.49 -5.73 3.04
C SER A 78 -15.18 -5.88 4.41
N VAL A 79 -14.82 -5.03 5.39
CA VAL A 79 -15.50 -5.02 6.70
C VAL A 79 -16.95 -4.56 6.56
N MET A 80 -17.20 -3.53 5.75
CA MET A 80 -18.53 -2.98 5.54
C MET A 80 -19.46 -3.90 4.74
N ALA A 81 -18.92 -4.82 3.94
CA ALA A 81 -19.72 -5.86 3.30
C ALA A 81 -20.41 -6.77 4.34
N GLY A 82 -19.83 -6.93 5.54
CA GLY A 82 -20.44 -7.65 6.67
C GLY A 82 -20.53 -9.17 6.51
N ASP A 83 -20.22 -9.68 5.32
CA ASP A 83 -20.23 -11.09 4.94
C ASP A 83 -18.97 -11.40 4.12
N TRP A 84 -18.32 -12.53 4.39
CA TRP A 84 -17.06 -12.89 3.75
C TRP A 84 -17.21 -13.08 2.24
N PHE A 85 -18.32 -13.66 1.77
CA PHE A 85 -18.49 -13.94 0.36
C PHE A 85 -18.75 -12.66 -0.41
N GLU A 86 -19.58 -11.76 0.12
CA GLU A 86 -19.78 -10.43 -0.45
C GLU A 86 -18.50 -9.56 -0.42
N ALA A 87 -17.66 -9.71 0.62
CA ALA A 87 -16.36 -9.05 0.69
C ALA A 87 -15.40 -9.54 -0.42
N ILE A 88 -15.34 -10.85 -0.67
CA ILE A 88 -14.53 -11.43 -1.75
C ILE A 88 -14.98 -10.92 -3.13
N LYS A 89 -16.29 -10.94 -3.43
CA LYS A 89 -16.84 -10.37 -4.68
C LYS A 89 -16.47 -8.90 -4.87
N LEU A 90 -16.51 -8.13 -3.78
CA LEU A 90 -16.12 -6.72 -3.82
C LEU A 90 -14.63 -6.56 -4.15
N GLU A 91 -13.76 -7.40 -3.57
CA GLU A 91 -12.33 -7.42 -3.85
C GLU A 91 -12.03 -7.81 -5.30
N HIS A 92 -12.72 -8.82 -5.84
CA HIS A 92 -12.67 -9.17 -7.26
C HIS A 92 -13.02 -8.00 -8.16
N LYS A 93 -14.15 -7.33 -7.88
CA LYS A 93 -14.58 -6.15 -8.63
C LYS A 93 -13.54 -5.03 -8.59
N MET A 94 -12.90 -4.82 -7.44
CA MET A 94 -11.84 -3.81 -7.30
C MET A 94 -10.58 -4.20 -8.10
N ALA A 95 -10.20 -5.48 -8.12
CA ALA A 95 -9.08 -5.96 -8.93
C ALA A 95 -9.37 -5.80 -10.43
N LEU A 96 -10.55 -6.19 -10.90
CA LEU A 96 -10.95 -6.02 -12.31
C LEU A 96 -11.01 -4.54 -12.72
N ALA A 97 -11.43 -3.64 -11.83
CA ALA A 97 -11.37 -2.20 -12.09
C ALA A 97 -9.93 -1.67 -12.25
N LEU A 98 -8.93 -2.30 -11.60
CA LEU A 98 -7.52 -1.96 -11.80
C LEU A 98 -7.03 -2.45 -13.17
N PHE A 99 -7.48 -3.62 -13.64
CA PHE A 99 -7.24 -4.05 -15.03
C PHE A 99 -7.84 -3.05 -16.03
N ASP A 100 -9.10 -2.66 -15.85
CA ASP A 100 -9.75 -1.64 -16.70
C ASP A 100 -8.93 -0.34 -16.73
N ALA A 101 -8.44 0.10 -15.57
CA ALA A 101 -7.63 1.31 -15.46
C ALA A 101 -6.27 1.17 -16.16
N ILE A 102 -5.64 -0.01 -16.13
CA ILE A 102 -4.38 -0.31 -16.83
C ILE A 102 -4.62 -0.29 -18.35
N GLU A 103 -5.66 -0.97 -18.83
CA GLU A 103 -6.01 -1.06 -20.24
C GLU A 103 -6.43 0.29 -20.83
N ALA A 104 -7.01 1.17 -20.02
CA ALA A 104 -7.36 2.54 -20.43
C ALA A 104 -6.15 3.49 -20.55
N THR A 105 -4.93 3.05 -20.24
CA THR A 105 -3.73 3.90 -20.37
C THR A 105 -3.22 4.00 -21.81
N THR A 106 -2.69 5.16 -22.16
CA THR A 106 -2.07 5.42 -23.48
C THR A 106 -0.57 5.13 -23.47
N GLU A 107 0.05 5.04 -24.66
CA GLU A 107 1.50 4.83 -24.82
C GLU A 107 2.37 5.89 -24.11
N ALA A 108 1.83 7.09 -23.87
CA ALA A 108 2.49 8.18 -23.15
C ALA A 108 2.43 8.04 -21.62
N GLU A 109 1.79 7.00 -21.08
CA GLU A 109 1.54 6.83 -19.64
C GLU A 109 2.20 5.58 -19.00
N PRO A 110 3.45 5.18 -19.34
CA PRO A 110 4.06 3.98 -18.75
C PRO A 110 4.28 4.08 -17.24
N ALA A 111 4.54 5.28 -16.71
CA ALA A 111 4.64 5.50 -15.27
C ALA A 111 3.31 5.24 -14.54
N LYS A 112 2.18 5.58 -15.16
CA LYS A 112 0.84 5.31 -14.63
C LYS A 112 0.53 3.82 -14.64
N ARG A 113 0.91 3.11 -15.72
CA ARG A 113 0.82 1.63 -15.80
C ARG A 113 1.57 0.98 -14.66
N ALA A 114 2.82 1.38 -14.40
CA ALA A 114 3.62 0.86 -13.29
C ALA A 114 2.94 1.09 -11.94
N MET A 115 2.42 2.30 -11.69
CA MET A 115 1.70 2.60 -10.45
C MET A 115 0.42 1.78 -10.27
N LEU A 116 -0.34 1.55 -11.35
CA LEU A 116 -1.55 0.73 -11.32
C LEU A 116 -1.21 -0.75 -11.12
N LEU A 117 -0.15 -1.26 -11.74
CA LEU A 117 0.33 -2.62 -11.54
C LEU A 117 0.75 -2.87 -10.08
N ILE A 118 1.40 -1.90 -9.43
CA ILE A 118 1.72 -1.98 -7.99
C ILE A 118 0.44 -2.08 -7.16
N GLN A 119 -0.59 -1.30 -7.50
CA GLN A 119 -1.89 -1.35 -6.81
C GLN A 119 -2.57 -2.70 -7.01
N LEU A 120 -2.59 -3.23 -8.24
CA LEU A 120 -3.14 -4.53 -8.57
C LEU A 120 -2.41 -5.65 -7.81
N THR A 121 -1.07 -5.61 -7.80
CA THR A 121 -0.24 -6.56 -7.07
C THR A 121 -0.59 -6.58 -5.58
N HIS A 122 -0.72 -5.41 -4.96
CA HIS A 122 -1.08 -5.29 -3.55
C HIS A 122 -2.50 -5.80 -3.27
N ALA A 123 -3.47 -5.42 -4.11
CA ALA A 123 -4.85 -5.86 -3.98
C ALA A 123 -4.97 -7.38 -4.06
N LEU A 124 -4.40 -8.00 -5.11
CA LEU A 124 -4.42 -9.45 -5.30
C LEU A 124 -3.63 -10.19 -4.22
N SER A 125 -2.50 -9.66 -3.77
CA SER A 125 -1.73 -10.29 -2.68
C SER A 125 -2.52 -10.34 -1.37
N LYS A 126 -3.23 -9.26 -1.02
CA LYS A 126 -4.05 -9.19 0.19
C LYS A 126 -5.30 -10.07 0.08
N HIS A 127 -5.92 -10.09 -1.09
CA HIS A 127 -7.07 -10.93 -1.41
C HIS A 127 -6.71 -12.42 -1.33
N ALA A 128 -5.70 -12.86 -2.09
CA ALA A 128 -5.24 -14.24 -2.09
C ALA A 128 -4.78 -14.71 -0.70
N PHE A 129 -4.14 -13.83 0.07
CA PHE A 129 -3.76 -14.15 1.44
C PHE A 129 -4.97 -14.44 2.33
N THR A 130 -6.07 -13.72 2.14
CA THR A 130 -7.30 -13.93 2.92
C THR A 130 -7.92 -15.30 2.59
N GLU A 131 -7.93 -15.67 1.31
CA GLU A 131 -8.48 -16.94 0.86
C GLU A 131 -7.63 -18.13 1.28
N GLU A 132 -6.32 -18.07 1.03
CA GLU A 132 -5.39 -19.14 1.37
C GLU A 132 -5.31 -19.43 2.88
N ASN A 133 -5.54 -18.42 3.72
CA ASN A 133 -5.44 -18.55 5.18
C ASN A 133 -6.78 -18.76 5.89
N VAL A 134 -7.91 -18.55 5.20
CA VAL A 134 -9.24 -18.63 5.82
C VAL A 134 -10.24 -19.40 4.97
N ILE A 135 -10.46 -18.96 3.73
CA ILE A 135 -11.56 -19.49 2.90
C ILE A 135 -11.24 -20.91 2.42
N TYR A 136 -10.05 -21.16 1.86
CA TYR A 136 -9.68 -22.50 1.39
C TYR A 136 -9.54 -23.51 2.54
N PRO A 137 -8.97 -23.15 3.71
CA PRO A 137 -9.06 -24.01 4.89
C PRO A 137 -10.50 -24.33 5.31
N ALA A 138 -11.40 -23.35 5.29
CA ALA A 138 -12.81 -23.57 5.62
C ALA A 138 -13.52 -24.48 4.60
N LEU A 139 -13.25 -24.30 3.30
CA LEU A 139 -13.74 -25.17 2.23
C LEU A 139 -13.23 -26.61 2.43
N ARG A 140 -11.97 -26.76 2.81
CA ARG A 140 -11.35 -28.05 3.09
C ARG A 140 -11.96 -28.75 4.31
N ASP A 141 -12.24 -27.99 5.37
CA ASP A 141 -12.88 -28.49 6.60
C ASP A 141 -14.37 -28.83 6.35
N TRP A 142 -15.03 -28.13 5.43
CA TRP A 142 -16.38 -28.45 4.95
C TRP A 142 -16.43 -29.76 4.15
N GLY A 143 -15.30 -30.19 3.60
CA GLY A 143 -15.10 -31.49 2.95
C GLY A 143 -14.67 -31.41 1.50
N ASP A 144 -14.63 -30.22 0.91
CA ASP A 144 -14.25 -30.02 -0.49
C ASP A 144 -12.75 -29.75 -0.63
N LYS A 145 -11.99 -30.83 -0.49
CA LYS A 145 -10.53 -30.78 -0.57
C LYS A 145 -10.03 -30.57 -2.00
N ALA A 146 -10.78 -31.08 -2.98
CA ALA A 146 -10.37 -31.03 -4.38
C ALA A 146 -10.36 -29.57 -4.87
N ASP A 147 -11.45 -28.84 -4.61
CA ASP A 147 -11.53 -27.44 -5.02
C ASP A 147 -10.61 -26.54 -4.17
N ALA A 148 -10.44 -26.83 -2.88
CA ALA A 148 -9.46 -26.10 -2.05
C ALA A 148 -8.00 -26.24 -2.57
N ASP A 149 -7.59 -27.45 -2.96
CA ASP A 149 -6.26 -27.71 -3.52
C ASP A 149 -6.11 -27.07 -4.91
N LYS A 150 -7.16 -27.14 -5.73
CA LYS A 150 -7.20 -26.51 -7.06
C LYS A 150 -7.05 -24.99 -6.97
N LEU A 151 -7.86 -24.32 -6.16
CA LEU A 151 -7.81 -22.86 -6.02
C LEU A 151 -6.44 -22.38 -5.50
N THR A 152 -5.84 -23.13 -4.56
CA THR A 152 -4.47 -22.88 -4.09
C THR A 152 -3.44 -22.98 -5.23
N HIS A 153 -3.60 -23.96 -6.12
CA HIS A 153 -2.75 -24.12 -7.29
C HIS A 153 -2.95 -22.97 -8.30
N ASP A 154 -4.18 -22.53 -8.53
CA ASP A 154 -4.50 -21.42 -9.45
C ASP A 154 -3.87 -20.10 -8.99
N HIS A 155 -3.85 -19.84 -7.68
CA HIS A 155 -3.09 -18.71 -7.11
C HIS A 155 -1.59 -18.75 -7.39
N GLY A 156 -1.02 -19.92 -7.64
CA GLY A 156 0.36 -20.06 -8.12
C GLY A 156 0.56 -19.35 -9.46
N TYR A 157 -0.38 -19.46 -10.39
CA TYR A 157 -0.31 -18.78 -11.69
C TYR A 157 -0.57 -17.29 -11.59
N VAL A 158 -1.45 -16.85 -10.68
CA VAL A 158 -1.62 -15.41 -10.37
C VAL A 158 -0.28 -14.80 -9.94
N LYS A 159 0.43 -15.47 -9.01
CA LYS A 159 1.77 -15.04 -8.56
C LYS A 159 2.79 -15.05 -9.70
N GLN A 160 2.73 -16.03 -10.61
CA GLN A 160 3.60 -16.08 -11.80
C GLN A 160 3.33 -14.90 -12.75
N HIS A 161 2.07 -14.57 -13.01
CA HIS A 161 1.73 -13.41 -13.85
C HIS A 161 2.26 -12.10 -13.27
N LEU A 162 2.10 -11.90 -11.97
CA LEU A 162 2.62 -10.72 -11.27
C LEU A 162 4.15 -10.64 -11.33
N TYR A 163 4.85 -11.76 -11.14
CA TYR A 163 6.31 -11.82 -11.29
C TYR A 163 6.77 -11.43 -12.70
N ASP A 164 6.15 -12.02 -13.72
CA ASP A 164 6.51 -11.73 -15.11
C ASP A 164 6.23 -10.27 -15.47
N LEU A 165 5.10 -9.71 -15.01
CA LEU A 165 4.74 -8.30 -15.23
C LEU A 165 5.69 -7.32 -14.55
N ASP A 166 6.21 -7.66 -13.36
CA ASP A 166 7.24 -6.86 -12.68
C ASP A 166 8.56 -6.82 -13.47
N ALA A 167 8.86 -7.88 -14.22
CA ALA A 167 10.05 -7.96 -15.08
C ALA A 167 9.85 -7.32 -16.46
N ILE A 168 8.62 -7.04 -16.89
CA ILE A 168 8.31 -6.42 -18.18
C ILE A 168 8.36 -4.90 -18.06
N ASP A 169 9.08 -4.23 -18.98
CA ASP A 169 8.98 -2.77 -19.12
C ASP A 169 7.54 -2.38 -19.49
N PRO A 170 6.84 -1.54 -18.68
CA PRO A 170 5.47 -1.09 -18.97
C PRO A 170 5.31 -0.27 -20.25
N ALA A 171 6.41 0.21 -20.85
CA ALA A 171 6.42 0.85 -22.17
C ALA A 171 6.58 -0.15 -23.32
N SER A 172 6.94 -1.40 -23.05
CA SER A 172 7.20 -2.40 -24.09
C SER A 172 5.91 -2.97 -24.70
N ALA A 173 6.02 -3.46 -25.93
CA ALA A 173 4.92 -4.12 -26.64
C ALA A 173 4.45 -5.43 -25.97
N ALA A 174 5.25 -6.01 -25.06
CA ALA A 174 4.91 -7.25 -24.36
C ALA A 174 3.94 -7.04 -23.18
N PHE A 175 3.80 -5.80 -22.69
CA PHE A 175 3.03 -5.50 -21.48
C PHE A 175 1.55 -5.84 -21.61
N PHE A 176 0.85 -5.31 -22.61
CA PHE A 176 -0.59 -5.54 -22.76
C PHE A 176 -0.96 -6.98 -23.10
N PRO A 177 -0.24 -7.72 -23.96
CA PRO A 177 -0.49 -9.15 -24.14
C PRO A 177 -0.42 -9.93 -22.83
N LYS A 178 0.53 -9.60 -21.94
CA LYS A 178 0.64 -10.24 -20.63
C LYS A 178 -0.50 -9.84 -19.69
N ILE A 179 -0.90 -8.56 -19.68
CA ILE A 179 -2.07 -8.08 -18.91
C ILE A 179 -3.35 -8.80 -19.37
N ALA A 180 -3.58 -8.94 -20.68
CA ALA A 180 -4.77 -9.59 -21.22
C ALA A 180 -4.82 -11.09 -20.85
N ALA A 181 -3.68 -11.79 -20.97
CA ALA A 181 -3.59 -13.19 -20.55
C ALA A 181 -3.86 -13.35 -19.04
N PHE A 182 -3.27 -12.47 -18.22
CA PHE A 182 -3.49 -12.49 -16.79
C PHE A 182 -4.95 -12.22 -16.42
N ARG A 183 -5.57 -11.21 -17.06
CA ARG A 183 -6.98 -10.89 -16.85
C ARG A 183 -7.88 -12.08 -17.16
N ALA A 184 -7.66 -12.76 -18.29
CA ALA A 184 -8.46 -13.90 -18.68
C ALA A 184 -8.39 -15.06 -17.66
N ASP A 185 -7.19 -15.38 -17.18
CA ASP A 185 -7.01 -16.42 -16.15
C ASP A 185 -7.66 -16.02 -14.83
N LEU A 186 -7.55 -14.75 -14.42
CA LEU A 186 -8.18 -14.23 -13.20
C LEU A 186 -9.71 -14.22 -13.31
N GLU A 187 -10.28 -13.79 -14.43
CA GLU A 187 -11.74 -13.79 -14.64
C GLU A 187 -12.32 -15.22 -14.63
N ALA A 188 -11.59 -16.20 -15.17
CA ALA A 188 -11.98 -17.60 -15.09
C ALA A 188 -11.96 -18.11 -13.64
N HIS A 189 -10.90 -17.81 -12.88
CA HIS A 189 -10.81 -18.14 -11.46
C HIS A 189 -11.95 -17.52 -10.63
N ILE A 190 -12.20 -16.22 -10.80
CA ILE A 190 -13.30 -15.49 -10.16
C ILE A 190 -14.65 -16.16 -10.46
N ALA A 191 -14.88 -16.55 -11.72
CA ALA A 191 -16.14 -17.17 -12.12
C ALA A 191 -16.36 -18.53 -11.43
N GLU A 192 -15.32 -19.36 -11.33
CA GLU A 192 -15.42 -20.65 -10.63
C GLU A 192 -15.71 -20.46 -9.14
N GLU A 193 -14.99 -19.55 -8.49
CA GLU A 193 -15.21 -19.23 -7.07
C GLU A 193 -16.61 -18.71 -6.81
N GLU A 194 -17.04 -17.66 -7.54
CA GLU A 194 -18.30 -16.98 -7.28
C GLU A 194 -19.55 -17.75 -7.74
N GLN A 195 -19.42 -18.64 -8.72
CA GLN A 195 -20.58 -19.31 -9.33
C GLN A 195 -20.69 -20.79 -8.98
N ALA A 196 -19.56 -21.46 -8.71
CA ALA A 196 -19.55 -22.90 -8.49
C ALA A 196 -19.14 -23.29 -7.07
N ILE A 197 -18.06 -22.71 -6.54
CA ILE A 197 -17.39 -23.24 -5.34
C ILE A 197 -17.87 -22.58 -4.05
N PHE A 198 -17.88 -21.25 -3.98
CA PHE A 198 -18.26 -20.53 -2.75
C PHE A 198 -19.76 -20.52 -2.46
N PRO A 199 -20.69 -20.48 -3.43
CA PRO A 199 -22.13 -20.53 -3.13
C PRO A 199 -22.56 -21.75 -2.29
N PRO A 200 -22.20 -23.01 -2.61
CA PRO A 200 -22.59 -24.15 -1.79
C PRO A 200 -21.92 -24.15 -0.41
N LEU A 201 -20.66 -23.69 -0.30
CA LEU A 201 -20.00 -23.51 0.99
C LEU A 201 -20.79 -22.51 1.86
N HIS A 202 -21.04 -21.30 1.34
CA HIS A 202 -21.73 -20.24 2.06
C HIS A 202 -23.12 -20.67 2.51
N ALA A 203 -23.90 -21.29 1.63
CA ALA A 203 -25.25 -21.79 1.92
C ALA A 203 -25.27 -23.00 2.86
N GLY A 204 -24.19 -23.79 2.88
CA GLY A 204 -24.05 -24.97 3.75
C GLY A 204 -23.65 -24.65 5.19
N LEU A 205 -23.24 -23.41 5.47
CA LEU A 205 -22.84 -22.93 6.79
C LEU A 205 -24.00 -22.18 7.47
N ASP A 206 -24.14 -22.34 8.78
CA ASP A 206 -25.06 -21.51 9.56
C ASP A 206 -24.52 -20.07 9.74
N GLU A 207 -25.36 -19.18 10.29
CA GLU A 207 -25.01 -17.77 10.52
C GLU A 207 -23.79 -17.60 11.42
N ILE A 208 -23.62 -18.47 12.44
CA ILE A 208 -22.49 -18.41 13.37
C ILE A 208 -21.20 -18.81 12.66
N GLN A 209 -21.25 -19.84 11.83
CA GLN A 209 -20.13 -20.32 11.03
C GLN A 209 -19.71 -19.28 9.99
N ASN A 210 -20.65 -18.74 9.21
CA ASN A 210 -20.37 -17.65 8.27
C ASN A 210 -19.81 -16.42 8.99
N GLY A 211 -20.40 -16.01 10.12
CA GLY A 211 -19.91 -14.91 10.93
C GLY A 211 -18.48 -15.13 11.46
N ARG A 212 -18.13 -16.37 11.82
CA ARG A 212 -16.76 -16.73 12.23
C ARG A 212 -15.78 -16.61 11.06
N ILE A 213 -16.13 -17.11 9.88
CA ILE A 213 -15.28 -16.97 8.68
C ILE A 213 -15.10 -15.49 8.35
N THR A 214 -16.17 -14.69 8.36
CA THR A 214 -16.10 -13.24 8.16
C THR A 214 -15.15 -12.56 9.15
N ALA A 215 -15.20 -12.90 10.43
CA ALA A 215 -14.30 -12.33 11.44
C ALA A 215 -12.83 -12.72 11.19
N LEU A 216 -12.57 -13.98 10.81
CA LEU A 216 -11.23 -14.46 10.49
C LEU A 216 -10.69 -13.82 9.20
N ALA A 217 -11.49 -13.76 8.15
CA ALA A 217 -11.14 -13.13 6.88
C ALA A 217 -10.76 -11.66 7.08
N ASN A 218 -11.55 -10.91 7.86
CA ASN A 218 -11.22 -9.53 8.20
C ASN A 218 -9.91 -9.42 8.99
N LYS A 219 -9.71 -10.28 9.99
CA LYS A 219 -8.47 -10.32 10.77
C LYS A 219 -7.24 -10.57 9.88
N GLU A 220 -7.31 -11.51 8.95
CA GLU A 220 -6.22 -11.83 8.02
C GLU A 220 -6.03 -10.69 7.00
N GLY A 221 -7.11 -10.13 6.45
CA GLY A 221 -7.06 -8.99 5.54
C GLY A 221 -6.34 -7.77 6.14
N PHE A 222 -6.57 -7.46 7.43
CA PHE A 222 -5.85 -6.39 8.12
C PHE A 222 -4.32 -6.58 8.19
N LYS A 223 -3.80 -7.81 8.06
CA LYS A 223 -2.35 -8.06 8.08
C LYS A 223 -1.67 -7.49 6.83
N LEU A 224 -2.32 -7.62 5.67
CA LEU A 224 -1.78 -7.18 4.38
C LEU A 224 -2.45 -5.90 3.81
N ALA A 225 -3.41 -5.32 4.53
CA ALA A 225 -3.98 -4.01 4.20
C ALA A 225 -2.97 -2.85 4.31
#